data_AF-A0A1T5BSW4-F1
#
_entry.id   AF-A0A1T5BSW4-F1
#
_cell.length_a   1.000
_cell.length_b   1.000
_cell.length_c   1.000
_cell.angle_alpha   90.00
_cell.angle_beta   90.00
_cell.angle_gamma   90.00
#
_symmetry.space_group_name_H-M   'P 1'
#
loop_
_entity.id
_entity.type
_entity.pdbx_description
1 polymer ?
#
loop_
_entity_poly.entity_id
_entity_poly.type
_entity_poly.pdbx_seq_one_letter_code
_entity_poly.pdbx_strand_id
1 'polypeptide(L)'
;MRSKLSRYSFAFLTSLALIACSKVPEGILKEKEMQAVMVDVYLAEAMIGTDYLKYKEDASKQALYESVFRKHNTTQAVYDSSIVWYGKNLKIYMEVYDGVLAEIDSRTKALGDVQANAGPATERDSLNIWPRRPFITFEGEQGGLVSYQIKPEVPYGSGSTFVLGLNVWGIHNGMKHYPEIRLSVVQLDTTVNVVRTITRDGYHQVVLRSLPARQVQQVYGYIQMLTPDTRVHKVYVDSLTLMKYNYGTEVITPQELPADTVVVKGTQADSVHTDSMLKKRPLRVSPKLAKSPVN
;
A
#
# COMPACT_ATOMS: atom_id res chain seq x y z
N MET A 1 24.86 -60.35 -37.18
CA MET A 1 25.49 -59.02 -36.96
C MET A 1 24.53 -57.82 -37.11
N ARG A 2 23.41 -57.92 -37.85
CA ARG A 2 22.43 -56.82 -38.06
C ARG A 2 21.68 -56.30 -36.80
N SER A 3 21.49 -57.12 -35.77
CA SER A 3 20.72 -56.72 -34.57
C SER A 3 21.52 -55.89 -33.55
N LYS A 4 22.85 -55.92 -33.61
CA LYS A 4 23.70 -55.09 -32.72
C LYS A 4 23.79 -53.65 -33.23
N LEU A 5 23.92 -53.43 -34.55
CA LEU A 5 23.94 -52.08 -35.13
C LEU A 5 22.63 -51.31 -34.91
N SER A 6 21.47 -51.97 -34.98
CA SER A 6 20.16 -51.33 -34.73
C SER A 6 20.00 -50.84 -33.28
N ARG A 7 20.56 -51.58 -32.30
CA ARG A 7 20.53 -51.20 -30.89
C ARG A 7 21.42 -50.00 -30.58
N TYR A 8 22.61 -49.92 -31.19
CA TYR A 8 23.48 -48.76 -31.07
C TYR A 8 22.94 -47.53 -31.84
N SER A 9 22.26 -47.76 -32.97
CA SER A 9 21.66 -46.69 -33.75
C SER A 9 20.44 -46.07 -33.05
N PHE A 10 19.64 -46.86 -32.31
CA PHE A 10 18.57 -46.34 -31.47
C PHE A 10 19.09 -45.61 -30.23
N ALA A 11 20.16 -46.13 -29.59
CA ALA A 11 20.81 -45.46 -28.47
C ALA A 11 21.48 -44.12 -28.86
N PHE A 12 22.02 -44.03 -30.08
CA PHE A 12 22.60 -42.80 -30.63
C PHE A 12 21.50 -41.77 -31.00
N LEU A 13 20.36 -42.23 -31.52
CA LEU A 13 19.21 -41.35 -31.84
C LEU A 13 18.54 -40.77 -30.58
N THR A 14 18.49 -41.53 -29.48
CA THR A 14 18.01 -41.01 -28.18
C THR A 14 18.98 -40.06 -27.50
N SER A 15 20.29 -40.20 -27.77
CA SER A 15 21.33 -39.29 -27.24
C SER A 15 21.31 -37.92 -27.94
N LEU A 16 20.95 -37.87 -29.22
CA LEU A 16 20.88 -36.62 -30.00
C LEU A 16 19.64 -35.76 -29.73
N ALA A 17 18.62 -36.28 -29.04
CA ALA A 17 17.35 -35.58 -28.79
C ALA A 17 17.40 -34.56 -27.63
N LEU A 18 18.54 -34.41 -26.95
CA LEU A 18 18.68 -33.50 -25.80
C LEU A 18 19.36 -32.16 -26.12
N ILE A 19 19.71 -31.90 -27.38
CA ILE A 19 20.17 -30.56 -27.79
C ILE A 19 18.91 -29.70 -28.05
N ALA A 20 18.16 -29.41 -26.99
CA ALA A 20 17.19 -28.32 -27.01
C ALA A 20 18.00 -27.03 -27.18
N CYS A 21 18.08 -26.55 -28.41
CA CYS A 21 18.76 -25.31 -28.75
C CYS A 21 18.04 -24.16 -28.04
N SER A 22 18.56 -23.76 -26.88
CA SER A 22 18.10 -22.59 -26.17
C SER A 22 18.25 -21.37 -27.07
N LYS A 23 17.21 -20.52 -27.16
CA LYS A 23 17.28 -19.24 -27.88
C LYS A 23 18.23 -18.25 -27.21
N VAL A 24 18.63 -18.55 -25.97
CA VAL A 24 19.52 -17.77 -25.12
C VAL A 24 20.98 -18.18 -25.39
N PRO A 25 21.88 -17.24 -25.71
CA PRO A 25 23.31 -17.50 -25.92
C PRO A 25 24.00 -18.10 -24.70
N GLU A 26 25.15 -18.73 -24.94
CA GLU A 26 26.02 -19.19 -23.87
C GLU A 26 26.53 -18.00 -23.02
N GLY A 27 26.66 -18.22 -21.70
CA GLY A 27 27.02 -17.16 -20.75
C GLY A 27 25.85 -16.28 -20.28
N ILE A 28 24.63 -16.51 -20.79
CA ILE A 28 23.40 -15.87 -20.34
C ILE A 28 22.51 -16.89 -19.63
N LEU A 29 21.88 -16.47 -18.53
CA LEU A 29 20.96 -17.32 -17.76
C LEU A 29 19.78 -17.75 -18.63
N LYS A 30 19.54 -19.07 -18.70
CA LYS A 30 18.37 -19.60 -19.40
C LYS A 30 17.10 -19.19 -18.66
N GLU A 31 15.96 -19.19 -19.36
CA GLU A 31 14.68 -18.66 -18.86
C GLU A 31 14.32 -19.12 -17.44
N LYS A 32 14.43 -20.43 -17.15
CA LYS A 32 14.15 -20.99 -15.82
C LYS A 32 15.16 -20.56 -14.75
N GLU A 33 16.44 -20.49 -15.11
CA GLU A 33 17.51 -20.06 -14.20
C GLU A 33 17.34 -18.56 -13.90
N MET A 34 17.01 -17.77 -14.91
CA MET A 34 16.72 -16.35 -14.79
C MET A 34 15.52 -16.11 -13.88
N GLN A 35 14.40 -16.82 -14.10
CA GLN A 35 13.23 -16.75 -13.23
C GLN A 35 13.59 -17.06 -11.78
N ALA A 36 14.29 -18.17 -11.54
CA ALA A 36 14.65 -18.59 -10.19
C ALA A 36 15.54 -17.58 -9.47
N VAL A 37 16.55 -17.03 -10.17
CA VAL A 37 17.42 -15.97 -9.64
C VAL A 37 16.61 -14.71 -9.34
N MET A 38 15.77 -14.26 -10.28
CA MET A 38 14.97 -13.04 -10.11
C MET A 38 14.02 -13.13 -8.91
N VAL A 39 13.36 -14.27 -8.69
CA VAL A 39 12.49 -14.45 -7.50
C VAL A 39 13.25 -14.20 -6.21
N ASP A 40 14.47 -14.74 -6.08
CA ASP A 40 15.26 -14.57 -4.86
C ASP A 40 15.94 -13.21 -4.76
N VAL A 41 16.25 -12.55 -5.89
CA VAL A 41 16.67 -11.13 -5.91
C VAL A 41 15.54 -10.23 -5.42
N TYR A 42 14.31 -10.42 -5.91
CA TYR A 42 13.13 -9.69 -5.43
C TYR A 42 12.89 -9.89 -3.92
N LEU A 43 13.09 -11.12 -3.43
CA LEU A 43 12.99 -11.40 -2.00
C LEU A 43 14.10 -10.71 -1.21
N ALA A 44 15.33 -10.69 -1.72
CA ALA A 44 16.44 -9.96 -1.10
C ALA A 44 16.19 -8.45 -1.06
N GLU A 45 15.66 -7.86 -2.13
CA GLU A 45 15.24 -6.45 -2.15
C GLU A 45 14.15 -6.16 -1.11
N ALA A 46 13.15 -7.05 -0.98
CA ALA A 46 12.13 -6.94 0.05
C ALA A 46 12.72 -7.03 1.47
N MET A 47 13.71 -7.91 1.69
CA MET A 47 14.44 -8.00 2.95
C MET A 47 15.25 -6.74 3.25
N ILE A 48 15.92 -6.17 2.25
CA ILE A 48 16.65 -4.89 2.37
C ILE A 48 15.69 -3.77 2.73
N GLY A 49 14.53 -3.70 2.07
CA GLY A 49 13.50 -2.72 2.37
C GLY A 49 12.90 -2.87 3.77
N THR A 50 12.79 -4.11 4.27
CA THR A 50 12.20 -4.41 5.59
C THR A 50 13.18 -4.12 6.73
N ASP A 51 14.46 -4.47 6.56
CA ASP A 51 15.52 -4.28 7.56
C ASP A 51 16.59 -3.30 7.04
N TYR A 52 16.13 -2.10 6.68
CA TYR A 52 16.96 -1.09 6.02
C TYR A 52 18.23 -0.72 6.80
N LEU A 53 18.23 -0.81 8.13
CA LEU A 53 19.43 -0.52 8.91
C LEU A 53 20.49 -1.60 8.84
N LYS A 54 20.11 -2.88 8.90
CA LYS A 54 21.05 -3.98 8.70
C LYS A 54 21.69 -3.90 7.31
N TYR A 55 20.91 -3.45 6.34
CA TYR A 55 21.32 -3.29 4.95
C TYR A 55 21.60 -1.82 4.56
N LYS A 56 21.93 -0.93 5.52
CA LYS A 56 22.13 0.50 5.24
C LYS A 56 23.37 0.71 4.37
N GLU A 57 24.45 0.02 4.74
CA GLU A 57 25.73 0.06 4.06
C GLU A 57 25.68 -0.75 2.75
N ASP A 58 26.33 -0.27 1.70
CA ASP A 58 26.33 -0.99 0.42
C ASP A 58 27.01 -2.36 0.52
N ALA A 59 27.98 -2.51 1.43
CA ALA A 59 28.64 -3.79 1.69
C ALA A 59 27.67 -4.88 2.16
N SER A 60 26.69 -4.54 3.03
CA SER A 60 25.74 -5.55 3.52
C SER A 60 24.66 -5.89 2.49
N LYS A 61 24.25 -4.92 1.65
CA LYS A 61 23.40 -5.20 0.47
C LYS A 61 24.11 -6.11 -0.52
N GLN A 62 25.36 -5.79 -0.83
CA GLN A 62 26.19 -6.55 -1.76
C GLN A 62 26.40 -7.99 -1.27
N ALA A 63 26.70 -8.19 0.01
CA ALA A 63 26.81 -9.52 0.60
C ALA A 63 25.50 -10.32 0.50
N LEU A 64 24.34 -9.67 0.60
CA LEU A 64 23.04 -10.33 0.42
C LEU A 64 22.85 -10.75 -1.05
N TYR A 65 23.12 -9.87 -2.02
CA TYR A 65 23.03 -10.23 -3.44
C TYR A 65 24.01 -11.35 -3.82
N GLU A 66 25.24 -11.29 -3.34
CA GLU A 66 26.23 -12.35 -3.53
C GLU A 66 25.75 -13.68 -2.97
N SER A 67 25.04 -13.68 -1.84
CA SER A 67 24.42 -14.89 -1.28
C SER A 67 23.34 -15.47 -2.19
N VAL A 68 22.55 -14.61 -2.84
CA VAL A 68 21.55 -15.03 -3.84
C VAL A 68 22.24 -15.62 -5.07
N PHE A 69 23.23 -14.94 -5.64
CA PHE A 69 23.93 -15.45 -6.83
C PHE A 69 24.64 -16.77 -6.54
N ARG A 70 25.25 -16.92 -5.36
CA ARG A 70 25.84 -18.19 -4.91
C ARG A 70 24.82 -19.31 -4.79
N LYS A 71 23.61 -19.04 -4.28
CA LYS A 71 22.52 -20.03 -4.19
C LYS A 71 22.16 -20.60 -5.56
N HIS A 72 22.23 -19.76 -6.59
CA HIS A 72 21.90 -20.12 -7.98
C HIS A 72 23.10 -20.51 -8.83
N ASN A 73 24.28 -20.70 -8.23
CA ASN A 73 25.54 -21.00 -8.94
C ASN A 73 25.84 -20.01 -10.09
N THR A 74 25.53 -18.74 -9.89
CA THR A 74 25.77 -17.66 -10.86
C THR A 74 26.60 -16.53 -10.24
N THR A 75 26.88 -15.49 -11.01
CA THR A 75 27.56 -14.27 -10.55
C THR A 75 26.73 -13.05 -10.90
N GLN A 76 26.98 -11.94 -10.21
CA GLN A 76 26.35 -10.67 -10.55
C GLN A 76 26.61 -10.27 -12.01
N ALA A 77 27.84 -10.41 -12.49
CA ALA A 77 28.19 -10.07 -13.87
C ALA A 77 27.39 -10.88 -14.91
N VAL A 78 27.15 -12.17 -14.64
CA VAL A 78 26.32 -13.03 -15.50
C VAL A 78 24.85 -12.62 -15.43
N TYR A 79 24.33 -12.32 -14.24
CA TYR A 79 22.97 -11.84 -14.06
C TYR A 79 22.74 -10.50 -14.78
N ASP A 80 23.62 -9.52 -14.59
CA ASP A 80 23.54 -8.20 -15.21
C ASP A 80 23.63 -8.29 -16.74
N SER A 81 24.55 -9.12 -17.25
CA SER A 81 24.65 -9.41 -18.69
C SER A 81 23.37 -10.07 -19.22
N SER A 82 22.74 -10.93 -18.41
CA SER A 82 21.48 -11.56 -18.76
C SER A 82 20.35 -10.54 -18.84
N ILE A 83 20.21 -9.65 -17.86
CA ILE A 83 19.23 -8.55 -17.89
C ILE A 83 19.38 -7.72 -19.17
N VAL A 84 20.61 -7.36 -19.56
CA VAL A 84 20.86 -6.61 -20.80
C VAL A 84 20.39 -7.37 -22.04
N TRP A 85 20.65 -8.68 -22.10
CA TRP A 85 20.19 -9.51 -23.21
C TRP A 85 18.67 -9.65 -23.24
N TYR A 86 18.04 -9.94 -22.11
CA TYR A 86 16.58 -10.05 -22.00
C TYR A 86 15.87 -8.73 -22.30
N GLY A 87 16.46 -7.58 -21.95
CA GLY A 87 15.95 -6.26 -22.32
C GLY A 87 15.88 -6.04 -23.84
N LYS A 88 16.76 -6.70 -24.61
CA LYS A 88 16.71 -6.70 -26.09
C LYS A 88 15.79 -7.79 -26.65
N ASN A 89 15.35 -8.74 -25.82
CA ASN A 89 14.54 -9.90 -26.18
C ASN A 89 13.22 -9.89 -25.39
N LEU A 90 12.51 -8.76 -25.47
CA LEU A 90 11.41 -8.41 -24.56
C LEU A 90 10.29 -9.47 -24.49
N LYS A 91 9.98 -10.15 -25.60
CA LYS A 91 8.95 -11.20 -25.60
C LYS A 91 9.30 -12.34 -24.63
N ILE A 92 10.53 -12.83 -24.68
CA ILE A 92 11.00 -13.92 -23.80
C ILE A 92 11.12 -13.38 -22.36
N TYR A 93 11.54 -12.13 -22.20
CA TYR A 93 11.63 -11.50 -20.88
C TYR A 93 10.28 -11.39 -20.17
N MET A 94 9.21 -11.05 -20.91
CA MET A 94 7.85 -11.01 -20.35
C MET A 94 7.39 -12.39 -19.86
N GLU A 95 7.70 -13.46 -20.60
CA GLU A 95 7.37 -14.83 -20.19
C GLU A 95 8.11 -15.23 -18.89
N VAL A 96 9.40 -14.87 -18.76
CA VAL A 96 10.18 -15.07 -17.52
C VAL A 96 9.59 -14.26 -16.37
N TYR A 97 9.25 -12.99 -16.61
CA TYR A 97 8.70 -12.09 -15.60
C TYR A 97 7.33 -12.53 -15.08
N ASP A 98 6.43 -12.96 -15.97
CA ASP A 98 5.13 -13.54 -15.59
C ASP A 98 5.30 -14.78 -14.70
N GLY A 99 6.31 -15.60 -14.99
CA GLY A 99 6.70 -16.74 -14.16
C GLY A 99 7.19 -16.32 -12.76
N VAL A 100 8.00 -15.26 -12.67
CA VAL A 100 8.45 -14.67 -11.38
C VAL A 100 7.24 -14.23 -10.54
N LEU A 101 6.31 -13.48 -11.15
CA LEU A 101 5.12 -12.99 -10.47
C LEU A 101 4.22 -14.13 -9.98
N ALA A 102 3.99 -15.14 -10.83
CA ALA A 102 3.18 -16.31 -10.48
C ALA A 102 3.80 -17.09 -9.32
N GLU A 103 5.12 -17.24 -9.28
CA GLU A 103 5.80 -17.94 -8.19
C GLU A 103 5.77 -17.14 -6.87
N ILE A 104 5.99 -15.83 -6.91
CA ILE A 104 5.86 -14.96 -5.74
C ILE A 104 4.43 -14.99 -5.19
N ASP A 105 3.42 -14.89 -6.06
CA ASP A 105 2.01 -15.00 -5.68
C ASP A 105 1.70 -16.37 -5.05
N SER A 106 2.20 -17.46 -5.66
CA SER A 106 2.05 -18.81 -5.09
C SER A 106 2.70 -18.94 -3.72
N ARG A 107 3.93 -18.43 -3.54
CA ARG A 107 4.63 -18.44 -2.23
C ARG A 107 3.86 -17.60 -1.21
N THR A 108 3.33 -16.45 -1.61
CA THR A 108 2.51 -15.56 -0.76
C THR A 108 1.23 -16.25 -0.30
N LYS A 109 0.50 -16.90 -1.23
CA LYS A 109 -0.69 -17.71 -0.93
C LYS A 109 -0.37 -18.86 0.02
N ALA A 110 0.75 -19.54 -0.17
CA ALA A 110 1.20 -20.64 0.69
C ALA A 110 1.55 -20.19 2.12
N LEU A 111 1.93 -18.92 2.32
CA LEU A 111 2.22 -18.34 3.64
C LEU A 111 0.95 -17.95 4.42
N GLY A 112 -0.24 -18.18 3.87
CA GLY A 112 -1.52 -17.99 4.57
C GLY A 112 -2.02 -16.55 4.67
N ASP A 113 -1.36 -15.60 4.00
CA ASP A 113 -1.88 -14.24 3.89
C ASP A 113 -2.88 -14.20 2.72
N VAL A 114 -4.15 -14.33 3.09
CA VAL A 114 -5.27 -14.04 2.21
C VAL A 114 -5.16 -12.55 1.87
N GLN A 115 -4.54 -12.21 0.74
CA GLN A 115 -5.01 -11.04 0.00
C GLN A 115 -6.50 -11.32 -0.20
N ALA A 116 -7.35 -10.58 0.52
CA ALA A 116 -8.73 -10.49 0.10
C ALA A 116 -8.65 -10.00 -1.34
N ASN A 117 -8.99 -10.87 -2.30
CA ASN A 117 -9.40 -10.42 -3.61
C ASN A 117 -10.33 -9.25 -3.33
N ALA A 118 -9.94 -8.04 -3.73
CA ALA A 118 -10.83 -6.91 -3.67
C ALA A 118 -12.08 -7.39 -4.40
N GLY A 119 -13.14 -7.67 -3.64
CA GLY A 119 -14.33 -8.29 -4.19
C GLY A 119 -14.78 -7.46 -5.38
N PRO A 120 -15.47 -8.06 -6.37
CA PRO A 120 -15.97 -7.31 -7.51
C PRO A 120 -16.65 -6.03 -7.03
N ALA A 121 -16.58 -4.96 -7.83
CA ALA A 121 -17.33 -3.73 -7.59
C ALA A 121 -18.81 -4.11 -7.48
N THR A 122 -19.24 -4.44 -6.26
CA THR A 122 -20.55 -4.99 -5.95
C THR A 122 -21.50 -3.81 -5.84
N GLU A 123 -22.78 -4.03 -6.13
CA GLU A 123 -23.84 -3.04 -5.88
C GLU A 123 -24.05 -2.74 -4.38
N ARG A 124 -23.27 -3.38 -3.50
CA ARG A 124 -23.29 -3.07 -2.07
C ARG A 124 -22.77 -1.66 -1.84
N ASP A 125 -23.54 -0.88 -1.09
CA ASP A 125 -23.21 0.51 -0.79
C ASP A 125 -21.98 0.70 0.08
N SER A 126 -21.52 -0.37 0.76
CA SER A 126 -20.28 -0.39 1.52
C SER A 126 -19.54 -1.72 1.37
N LEU A 127 -18.21 -1.65 1.25
CA LEU A 127 -17.33 -2.81 1.13
C LEU A 127 -16.01 -2.55 1.86
N ASN A 128 -15.58 -3.46 2.73
CA ASN A 128 -14.21 -3.43 3.26
C ASN A 128 -13.26 -4.01 2.21
N ILE A 129 -12.34 -3.17 1.72
CA ILE A 129 -11.36 -3.50 0.69
C ILE A 129 -9.93 -3.56 1.24
N TRP A 130 -9.74 -3.54 2.56
CA TRP A 130 -8.41 -3.63 3.17
C TRP A 130 -7.71 -4.95 2.82
N PRO A 131 -6.50 -4.93 2.21
CA PRO A 131 -5.89 -6.12 1.66
C PRO A 131 -4.85 -6.78 2.60
N ARG A 132 -4.69 -6.27 3.82
CA ARG A 132 -3.67 -6.70 4.79
C ARG A 132 -4.31 -7.15 6.10
N ARG A 133 -3.48 -7.56 7.06
CA ARG A 133 -3.90 -7.83 8.43
C ARG A 133 -4.55 -6.60 9.05
N PRO A 134 -5.56 -6.77 9.92
CA PRO A 134 -6.28 -5.65 10.54
C PRO A 134 -5.50 -5.00 11.70
N PHE A 135 -4.19 -5.27 11.84
CA PHE A 135 -3.34 -4.71 12.88
C PHE A 135 -1.90 -4.52 12.40
N ILE A 136 -1.18 -3.57 12.99
CA ILE A 136 0.23 -3.23 12.75
C ILE A 136 0.86 -2.90 14.10
N THR A 137 2.11 -3.33 14.30
CA THR A 137 2.91 -2.90 15.45
C THR A 137 4.10 -2.10 14.94
N PHE A 138 4.23 -0.85 15.37
CA PHE A 138 5.43 -0.05 15.19
C PHE A 138 6.31 -0.20 16.42
N GLU A 139 7.44 -0.86 16.26
CA GLU A 139 8.40 -1.14 17.32
C GLU A 139 9.84 -0.98 16.82
N GLY A 140 10.76 -0.79 17.76
CA GLY A 140 12.18 -0.67 17.46
C GLY A 140 12.58 0.72 16.96
N GLU A 141 13.89 0.94 16.89
CA GLU A 141 14.46 2.26 16.62
C GLU A 141 14.32 2.71 15.16
N GLN A 142 13.77 1.87 14.27
CA GLN A 142 13.67 2.10 12.82
C GLN A 142 12.25 2.35 12.32
N GLY A 143 11.30 2.34 13.27
CA GLY A 143 9.89 2.47 12.96
C GLY A 143 9.38 1.35 12.07
N GLY A 144 8.46 1.68 11.17
CA GLY A 144 7.88 0.69 10.28
C GLY A 144 7.06 1.32 9.16
N LEU A 145 6.87 0.55 8.09
CA LEU A 145 6.12 0.94 6.91
C LEU A 145 5.23 -0.22 6.48
N VAL A 146 3.94 0.06 6.30
CA VAL A 146 2.98 -0.86 5.70
C VAL A 146 2.38 -0.18 4.48
N SER A 147 2.71 -0.69 3.30
CA SER A 147 2.12 -0.25 2.04
C SER A 147 0.99 -1.17 1.60
N TYR A 148 0.01 -0.56 0.94
CA TYR A 148 -1.13 -1.27 0.36
C TYR A 148 -1.45 -0.72 -1.03
N GLN A 149 -1.88 -1.62 -1.90
CA GLN A 149 -2.31 -1.31 -3.26
C GLN A 149 -3.47 -2.23 -3.61
N ILE A 150 -4.55 -1.63 -4.10
CA ILE A 150 -5.80 -2.29 -4.44
C ILE A 150 -6.15 -1.85 -5.85
N LYS A 151 -6.12 -2.81 -6.77
CA LYS A 151 -6.52 -2.62 -8.17
C LYS A 151 -7.72 -3.53 -8.43
N PRO A 152 -8.95 -3.00 -8.41
CA PRO A 152 -10.13 -3.81 -8.67
C PRO A 152 -10.16 -4.26 -10.14
N GLU A 153 -10.73 -5.43 -10.39
CA GLU A 153 -10.92 -5.96 -11.76
C GLU A 153 -11.82 -5.04 -12.59
N VAL A 154 -12.85 -4.48 -11.96
CA VAL A 154 -13.72 -3.44 -12.52
C VAL A 154 -13.48 -2.14 -11.75
N PRO A 155 -13.20 -1.00 -12.42
CA PRO A 155 -13.01 0.28 -11.75
C PRO A 155 -14.17 0.64 -10.82
N TYR A 156 -13.89 1.20 -9.63
CA TYR A 156 -14.96 1.65 -8.75
C TYR A 156 -15.68 2.87 -9.35
N GLY A 157 -16.98 2.99 -9.05
CA GLY A 157 -17.82 4.08 -9.51
C GLY A 157 -17.26 5.46 -9.18
N SER A 158 -17.54 6.44 -10.04
CA SER A 158 -17.10 7.81 -9.83
C SER A 158 -17.74 8.43 -8.59
N GLY A 159 -17.04 9.34 -7.92
CA GLY A 159 -17.50 9.92 -6.66
C GLY A 159 -17.51 8.96 -5.46
N SER A 160 -16.99 7.74 -5.60
CA SER A 160 -16.80 6.82 -4.47
C SER A 160 -15.99 7.48 -3.34
N THR A 161 -16.33 7.12 -2.10
CA THR A 161 -15.61 7.56 -0.89
C THR A 161 -14.84 6.39 -0.29
N PHE A 162 -13.60 6.64 0.13
CA PHE A 162 -12.74 5.67 0.78
C PHE A 162 -12.43 6.14 2.19
N VAL A 163 -12.67 5.28 3.18
CA VAL A 163 -12.50 5.58 4.60
C VAL A 163 -11.55 4.56 5.18
N LEU A 164 -10.32 4.98 5.47
CA LEU A 164 -9.38 4.19 6.24
C LEU A 164 -9.66 4.41 7.73
N GLY A 165 -10.22 3.41 8.40
CA GLY A 165 -10.47 3.41 9.83
C GLY A 165 -9.41 2.60 10.57
N LEU A 166 -8.91 3.12 11.68
CA LEU A 166 -7.92 2.46 12.52
C LEU A 166 -8.02 2.95 13.97
N ASN A 167 -7.59 2.14 14.91
CA ASN A 167 -7.41 2.54 16.30
C ASN A 167 -5.92 2.52 16.64
N VAL A 168 -5.44 3.55 17.34
CA VAL A 168 -4.01 3.71 17.65
C VAL A 168 -3.80 3.78 19.16
N TRP A 169 -2.75 3.12 19.62
CA TRP A 169 -2.37 3.01 21.03
C TRP A 169 -0.88 3.26 21.21
N GLY A 170 -0.49 3.86 22.35
CA GLY A 170 0.91 4.06 22.72
C GLY A 170 1.51 5.39 22.24
N ILE A 171 0.70 6.28 21.67
CA ILE A 171 1.07 7.66 21.38
C ILE A 171 1.04 8.48 22.67
N HIS A 172 2.18 9.07 23.02
CA HIS A 172 2.31 9.99 24.14
C HIS A 172 2.78 11.37 23.69
N ASN A 173 2.54 12.37 24.53
CA ASN A 173 2.95 13.75 24.27
C ASN A 173 4.47 13.87 24.22
N GLY A 174 4.98 14.57 23.20
CA GLY A 174 6.41 14.87 23.06
C GLY A 174 7.20 13.85 22.25
N MET A 175 6.54 12.85 21.63
CA MET A 175 7.22 11.98 20.66
C MET A 175 7.79 12.80 19.50
N LYS A 176 8.98 12.40 19.05
CA LYS A 176 9.68 13.04 17.91
C LYS A 176 9.02 12.72 16.57
N HIS A 177 8.47 11.51 16.43
CA HIS A 177 7.76 11.07 15.23
C HIS A 177 6.43 10.42 15.60
N TYR A 178 5.47 10.57 14.70
CA TYR A 178 4.11 10.06 14.84
C TYR A 178 3.77 9.22 13.61
N PRO A 179 2.82 8.27 13.71
CA PRO A 179 2.31 7.56 12.56
C PRO A 179 1.78 8.52 11.50
N GLU A 180 2.16 8.32 10.25
CA GLU A 180 1.69 9.03 9.07
C GLU A 180 0.98 8.06 8.14
N ILE A 181 -0.21 8.46 7.70
CA ILE A 181 -1.05 7.73 6.78
C ILE A 181 -1.09 8.51 5.48
N ARG A 182 -0.84 7.82 4.37
CA ARG A 182 -1.19 8.28 3.03
C ARG A 182 -2.28 7.37 2.47
N LEU A 183 -3.34 7.97 1.96
CA LEU A 183 -4.37 7.32 1.16
C LEU A 183 -4.48 8.06 -0.16
N SER A 184 -4.38 7.32 -1.26
CA SER A 184 -4.38 7.84 -2.62
C SER A 184 -5.32 7.04 -3.52
N VAL A 185 -5.90 7.73 -4.48
CA VAL A 185 -6.85 7.18 -5.46
C VAL A 185 -6.46 7.66 -6.85
N VAL A 186 -6.34 6.72 -7.79
CA VAL A 186 -6.00 6.99 -9.20
C VAL A 186 -7.28 7.00 -10.04
N GLN A 187 -7.48 8.07 -10.80
CA GLN A 187 -8.59 8.31 -11.71
C GLN A 187 -8.04 8.74 -13.09
N LEU A 188 -7.72 7.75 -13.94
CA LEU A 188 -7.04 7.94 -15.23
C LEU A 188 -5.66 8.63 -15.05
N ASP A 189 -5.53 9.87 -15.51
CA ASP A 189 -4.32 10.70 -15.43
C ASP A 189 -4.21 11.49 -14.12
N THR A 190 -5.24 11.44 -13.27
CA THR A 190 -5.32 12.23 -12.04
C THR A 190 -5.18 11.34 -10.82
N THR A 191 -4.36 11.75 -9.87
CA THR A 191 -4.29 11.13 -8.54
C THR A 191 -4.79 12.11 -7.50
N VAL A 192 -5.74 11.66 -6.67
CA VAL A 192 -6.20 12.39 -5.49
C VAL A 192 -5.58 11.70 -4.28
N ASN A 193 -5.00 12.44 -3.35
CA ASN A 193 -4.44 11.86 -2.13
C ASN A 193 -4.72 12.71 -0.90
N VAL A 194 -4.73 12.05 0.26
CA VAL A 194 -4.77 12.67 1.58
C VAL A 194 -3.62 12.10 2.40
N VAL A 195 -2.95 12.98 3.15
CA VAL A 195 -1.93 12.60 4.14
C VAL A 195 -2.40 13.09 5.51
N ARG A 196 -2.27 12.23 6.52
CA ARG A 196 -2.67 12.50 7.90
C ARG A 196 -1.61 11.97 8.86
N THR A 197 -1.25 12.79 9.84
CA THR A 197 -0.38 12.39 10.94
C THR A 197 -1.24 12.13 12.17
N ILE A 198 -1.04 11.00 12.84
CA ILE A 198 -1.82 10.59 14.01
C ILE A 198 -1.04 10.95 15.27
N THR A 199 -1.50 11.98 15.98
CA THR A 199 -0.77 12.56 17.12
C THR A 199 -1.31 12.18 18.49
N ARG A 200 -2.35 11.34 18.55
CA ARG A 200 -2.97 10.88 19.79
C ARG A 200 -3.53 9.47 19.66
N ASP A 201 -3.68 8.81 20.80
CA ASP A 201 -4.38 7.53 20.89
C ASP A 201 -5.88 7.67 20.56
N GLY A 202 -6.48 6.51 20.27
CA GLY A 202 -7.89 6.33 19.99
C GLY A 202 -8.19 6.05 18.52
N TYR A 203 -9.48 6.07 18.22
CA TYR A 203 -9.99 5.78 16.88
C TYR A 203 -9.81 6.99 15.94
N HIS A 204 -9.32 6.71 14.73
CA HIS A 204 -9.06 7.68 13.68
C HIS A 204 -9.67 7.22 12.36
N GLN A 205 -10.11 8.19 11.56
CA GLN A 205 -10.58 7.97 10.20
C GLN A 205 -9.89 8.91 9.24
N VAL A 206 -9.39 8.36 8.13
CA VAL A 206 -8.88 9.13 7.00
C VAL A 206 -9.82 8.94 5.84
N VAL A 207 -10.52 10.01 5.46
CA VAL A 207 -11.52 10.00 4.39
C VAL A 207 -10.99 10.65 3.13
N LEU A 208 -11.15 9.97 2.01
CA LEU A 208 -10.84 10.48 0.69
C LEU A 208 -12.05 10.28 -0.24
N ARG A 209 -12.56 11.38 -0.79
CA ARG A 209 -13.63 11.38 -1.79
C ARG A 209 -13.01 11.52 -3.19
N SER A 210 -13.31 10.58 -4.07
CA SER A 210 -12.88 10.65 -5.47
C SER A 210 -13.68 11.69 -6.26
N LEU A 211 -13.15 12.13 -7.40
CA LEU A 211 -13.83 13.09 -8.25
C LEU A 211 -15.15 12.50 -8.82
N PRO A 212 -16.27 13.26 -8.86
CA PRO A 212 -17.58 12.74 -9.26
C PRO A 212 -17.69 12.26 -10.72
N ALA A 213 -16.82 12.72 -11.60
CA ALA A 213 -16.90 12.47 -13.06
C ALA A 213 -15.96 11.37 -13.56
N ARG A 214 -15.18 10.71 -12.69
CA ARG A 214 -14.16 9.73 -13.12
C ARG A 214 -14.16 8.48 -12.26
N GLN A 215 -14.05 7.32 -12.90
CA GLN A 215 -13.93 6.04 -12.20
C GLN A 215 -12.57 5.92 -11.50
N VAL A 216 -12.54 5.09 -10.46
CA VAL A 216 -11.34 4.82 -9.68
C VAL A 216 -10.69 3.52 -10.15
N GLN A 217 -9.48 3.63 -10.67
CA GLN A 217 -8.71 2.49 -11.20
C GLN A 217 -7.86 1.81 -10.14
N GLN A 218 -7.45 2.56 -9.11
CA GLN A 218 -6.57 2.05 -8.07
C GLN A 218 -6.74 2.86 -6.79
N VAL A 219 -6.66 2.17 -5.65
CA VAL A 219 -6.51 2.77 -4.32
C VAL A 219 -5.20 2.27 -3.74
N TYR A 220 -4.35 3.17 -3.25
CA TYR A 220 -3.05 2.78 -2.73
C TYR A 220 -2.59 3.77 -1.66
N GLY A 221 -1.58 3.38 -0.90
CA GLY A 221 -1.06 4.24 0.14
C GLY A 221 -0.11 3.51 1.07
N TYR A 222 0.14 4.16 2.21
CA TYR A 222 0.95 3.60 3.26
C TYR A 222 0.49 4.06 4.64
N ILE A 223 0.88 3.30 5.65
CA ILE A 223 0.92 3.71 7.05
C ILE A 223 2.37 3.54 7.48
N GLN A 224 3.02 4.62 7.87
CA GLN A 224 4.41 4.61 8.27
C GLN A 224 4.61 5.30 9.60
N MET A 225 5.66 4.93 10.31
CA MET A 225 6.19 5.68 11.44
C MET A 225 7.71 5.62 11.33
N LEU A 226 8.39 6.76 11.37
CA LEU A 226 9.84 6.79 11.16
C LEU A 226 10.61 6.18 12.33
N THR A 227 10.39 6.66 13.56
CA THR A 227 10.91 5.99 14.77
C THR A 227 9.95 6.24 15.95
N PRO A 228 9.41 5.20 16.61
CA PRO A 228 8.89 5.35 17.96
C PRO A 228 10.07 5.67 18.90
N ASP A 229 9.90 6.59 19.84
CA ASP A 229 11.00 7.03 20.71
C ASP A 229 11.68 5.83 21.42
N THR A 230 13.00 5.93 21.54
CA THR A 230 13.99 4.94 21.99
C THR A 230 13.79 4.37 23.39
N ARG A 231 12.78 4.82 24.13
CA ARG A 231 12.48 4.33 25.49
C ARG A 231 11.18 3.55 25.50
N VAL A 232 11.24 2.28 25.09
CA VAL A 232 10.27 1.22 25.47
C VAL A 232 8.84 1.38 24.89
N HIS A 233 8.54 2.42 24.10
CA HIS A 233 7.19 2.64 23.60
C HIS A 233 6.96 1.96 22.24
N LYS A 234 5.99 1.05 22.22
CA LYS A 234 5.45 0.45 20.99
C LYS A 234 4.17 1.19 20.63
N VAL A 235 4.03 1.57 19.36
CA VAL A 235 2.75 2.10 18.86
C VAL A 235 2.02 0.95 18.18
N TYR A 236 0.83 0.64 18.68
CA TYR A 236 -0.02 -0.40 18.13
C TYR A 236 -1.13 0.23 17.31
N VAL A 237 -1.40 -0.37 16.16
CA VAL A 237 -2.56 -0.07 15.34
C VAL A 237 -3.39 -1.33 15.23
N ASP A 238 -4.69 -1.24 15.50
CA ASP A 238 -5.64 -2.33 15.28
C ASP A 238 -6.89 -1.84 14.56
N SER A 239 -7.83 -2.76 14.35
CA SER A 239 -9.12 -2.47 13.73
C SER A 239 -8.99 -1.80 12.36
N LEU A 240 -7.91 -2.10 11.63
CA LEU A 240 -7.62 -1.55 10.32
C LEU A 240 -8.66 -2.01 9.30
N THR A 241 -9.35 -1.04 8.74
CA THR A 241 -10.38 -1.22 7.73
C THR A 241 -10.23 -0.16 6.66
N LEU A 242 -10.51 -0.51 5.42
CA LEU A 242 -10.60 0.44 4.32
C LEU A 242 -11.94 0.26 3.66
N MET A 243 -12.90 1.07 4.08
CA MET A 243 -14.27 0.99 3.60
C MET A 243 -14.42 1.82 2.33
N LYS A 244 -14.87 1.20 1.25
CA LYS A 244 -15.34 1.87 0.04
C LYS A 244 -16.85 2.08 0.14
N TYR A 245 -17.30 3.29 -0.17
CA TYR A 245 -18.70 3.67 -0.27
C TYR A 245 -19.04 4.17 -1.66
N ASN A 246 -20.27 3.91 -2.12
CA ASN A 246 -20.79 4.46 -3.36
C ASN A 246 -20.96 5.99 -3.27
N TYR A 247 -21.04 6.64 -4.41
CA TYR A 247 -21.37 8.07 -4.45
C TYR A 247 -22.75 8.32 -3.84
N GLY A 248 -22.85 9.37 -3.02
CA GLY A 248 -24.10 9.72 -2.34
C GLY A 248 -24.36 9.00 -1.01
N THR A 249 -23.55 8.00 -0.64
CA THR A 249 -23.64 7.37 0.70
C THR A 249 -23.17 8.36 1.77
N GLU A 250 -24.00 8.59 2.79
CA GLU A 250 -23.60 9.42 3.94
C GLU A 250 -22.52 8.71 4.75
N VAL A 251 -21.34 9.34 4.83
CA VAL A 251 -20.22 8.86 5.66
C VAL A 251 -20.21 9.69 6.92
N ILE A 252 -20.57 9.07 8.05
CA ILE A 252 -20.47 9.69 9.38
C ILE A 252 -19.01 9.64 9.83
N THR A 253 -18.31 10.77 9.73
CA THR A 253 -16.99 10.96 10.37
C THR A 253 -17.17 11.46 11.80
N PRO A 254 -16.52 10.85 12.81
CA PRO A 254 -16.38 11.47 14.11
C PRO A 254 -15.75 12.86 13.95
N GLN A 255 -16.43 13.91 14.38
CA GLN A 255 -15.94 15.29 14.33
C GLN A 255 -14.57 15.40 15.02
N GLU A 256 -13.53 15.82 14.27
CA GLU A 256 -12.41 16.52 14.89
C GLU A 256 -12.94 17.87 15.43
N LEU A 257 -12.71 18.14 16.72
CA LEU A 257 -12.99 19.46 17.29
C LEU A 257 -12.33 20.54 16.42
N PRO A 258 -13.04 21.64 16.11
CA PRO A 258 -12.58 22.60 15.12
C PRO A 258 -11.37 23.40 15.63
N ALA A 259 -10.28 23.42 14.86
CA ALA A 259 -9.33 24.53 14.88
C ALA A 259 -9.87 25.60 13.93
N ASP A 260 -10.25 26.73 14.51
CA ASP A 260 -10.69 27.99 13.90
C ASP A 260 -10.62 28.07 12.37
N THR A 261 -11.78 27.99 11.73
CA THR A 261 -11.94 28.52 10.37
C THR A 261 -13.19 29.37 10.33
N VAL A 262 -12.97 30.68 10.30
CA VAL A 262 -14.01 31.69 10.06
C VAL A 262 -14.60 31.46 8.67
N VAL A 263 -15.86 31.04 8.62
CA VAL A 263 -16.66 31.02 7.39
C VAL A 263 -17.45 32.32 7.31
N VAL A 264 -17.08 33.19 6.37
CA VAL A 264 -17.90 34.35 5.98
C VAL A 264 -19.19 33.81 5.33
N LYS A 265 -20.33 34.08 5.97
CA LYS A 265 -21.67 33.65 5.54
C LYS A 265 -22.20 34.57 4.43
N GLY A 266 -22.50 34.00 3.26
CA GLY A 266 -23.48 34.55 2.33
C GLY A 266 -24.89 34.04 2.68
N THR A 267 -25.80 34.98 2.95
CA THR A 267 -27.28 34.85 3.08
C THR A 267 -27.91 34.41 1.73
N GLN A 268 -29.10 33.82 1.56
CA GLN A 268 -30.23 33.33 2.38
C GLN A 268 -31.17 32.48 1.46
N ALA A 269 -32.23 31.92 2.04
CA ALA A 269 -33.52 31.43 1.49
C ALA A 269 -33.67 29.88 1.48
N ASP A 270 -34.78 29.27 1.91
CA ASP A 270 -36.02 29.77 2.52
C ASP A 270 -36.77 28.61 3.21
N SER A 271 -37.55 28.98 4.24
CA SER A 271 -38.80 28.38 4.76
C SER A 271 -38.93 26.87 5.04
N VAL A 272 -39.24 26.50 6.29
CA VAL A 272 -40.56 25.95 6.70
C VAL A 272 -40.81 26.27 8.18
N HIS A 273 -42.06 26.64 8.44
CA HIS A 273 -42.65 27.12 9.69
C HIS A 273 -43.35 25.99 10.42
N THR A 274 -43.27 25.93 11.75
CA THR A 274 -44.39 25.55 12.65
C THR A 274 -44.08 25.95 14.10
N ASP A 275 -44.91 26.87 14.61
CA ASP A 275 -45.50 26.99 15.96
C ASP A 275 -44.98 26.08 17.08
N SER A 276 -44.88 26.45 18.34
CA SER A 276 -45.33 27.59 19.16
C SER A 276 -44.63 27.38 20.53
N MET A 277 -44.28 28.40 21.30
CA MET A 277 -45.03 28.77 22.51
C MET A 277 -44.28 29.91 23.24
N LEU A 278 -45.07 30.89 23.71
CA LEU A 278 -44.82 31.81 24.85
C LEU A 278 -43.85 33.00 24.69
N LYS A 279 -44.39 34.04 24.02
CA LYS A 279 -44.63 35.40 24.55
C LYS A 279 -43.99 35.75 25.93
N LYS A 280 -43.02 36.69 25.92
CA LYS A 280 -43.15 38.07 26.45
C LYS A 280 -41.78 38.78 26.50
N ARG A 281 -41.61 39.80 25.66
CA ARG A 281 -40.73 40.98 25.87
C ARG A 281 -41.58 42.10 26.49
N PRO A 282 -41.04 43.30 26.84
CA PRO A 282 -39.67 43.73 27.17
C PRO A 282 -39.66 44.56 28.50
N LEU A 283 -38.53 45.17 28.87
CA LEU A 283 -38.48 46.58 29.29
C LEU A 283 -37.05 47.14 29.17
N ARG A 284 -36.92 48.26 28.44
CA ARG A 284 -35.79 49.22 28.44
C ARG A 284 -35.67 49.85 29.85
N VAL A 285 -34.57 50.48 30.31
CA VAL A 285 -33.96 51.74 29.82
C VAL A 285 -32.54 51.90 30.40
N SER A 286 -31.68 52.54 29.59
CA SER A 286 -30.28 52.99 29.72
C SER A 286 -29.99 54.03 30.84
N PRO A 287 -28.91 54.84 30.79
CA PRO A 287 -27.49 54.60 31.10
C PRO A 287 -26.97 55.56 32.21
N LYS A 288 -25.74 55.39 32.74
CA LYS A 288 -24.86 56.53 33.13
C LYS A 288 -23.43 56.14 33.55
N LEU A 289 -22.50 56.94 33.04
CA LEU A 289 -21.09 57.17 33.41
C LEU A 289 -20.82 57.22 34.93
N ALA A 290 -19.65 56.75 35.36
CA ALA A 290 -18.55 57.61 35.83
C ALA A 290 -17.27 56.81 36.19
N LYS A 291 -16.15 57.53 36.03
CA LYS A 291 -14.72 57.19 36.08
C LYS A 291 -14.15 56.87 37.49
N SER A 292 -13.21 55.90 37.52
CA SER A 292 -11.85 55.87 38.17
C SER A 292 -11.67 56.08 39.69
N PRO A 293 -10.46 55.90 40.28
CA PRO A 293 -9.54 54.74 40.32
C PRO A 293 -9.06 54.43 41.78
N VAL A 294 -8.00 53.60 41.92
CA VAL A 294 -7.03 53.50 43.05
C VAL A 294 -7.33 52.45 44.14
N ASN A 295 -6.69 51.28 44.07
CA ASN A 295 -5.42 50.91 44.73
C ASN A 295 -4.92 49.57 44.17
#